data_AF-A0AAW8DN21-F1
#
_entry.id   AF-A0AAW8DN21-F1
#
_cell.length_a   1.000
_cell.length_b   1.000
_cell.length_c   1.000
_cell.angle_alpha   90.00
_cell.angle_beta   90.00
_cell.angle_gamma   90.00
#
_symmetry.space_group_name_H-M   'P 1'
#
loop_
_entity.id
_entity.type
_entity.pdbx_description
1 polymer ?
#
loop_
_entity_poly.entity_id
_entity_poly.type
_entity_poly.pdbx_seq_one_letter_code
_entity_poly.pdbx_strand_id
1 'polypeptide(L)'
;MGAISGRYQSLGGLSGYLGAPHGDEQCGLRFGGCSQQFTRGKIYFAIGAGTQPVWGGLGSFYDSRHSQDGVIGYPVTGEACDGAGNCSQSFQFGQLQWINGGGVRYMISTAGYCPALNSGAVKYPTNGAQRVSLAVADAYRATQVSMITCVRRPGDGQYVKEWGAIGSAGESGFAGPGVATGPTWQAFSPTGSFTVTEAFGLGNPGTALSYRTLNQFSRWGGRLNANYNQYFESSSDIFPDENMWYFATRPTHDYRQGVVINYNRPPDSPIVMNAGFAIFMHGNNKPTWGCLAFNDPDLLQFMRTAQAGDRIVMGVGYEIFW
;
A
#
# COMPACT_ATOMS: atom_id res chain seq x y z
N MET A 1 39.26 -14.39 -4.25
CA MET A 1 37.96 -14.96 -4.66
C MET A 1 36.90 -13.92 -4.36
N GLY A 2 36.02 -13.61 -5.32
CA GLY A 2 34.91 -12.67 -5.10
C GLY A 2 33.92 -13.21 -4.05
N ALA A 3 33.17 -12.31 -3.41
CA ALA A 3 32.23 -12.67 -2.35
C ALA A 3 31.20 -13.72 -2.82
N ILE A 4 30.70 -13.56 -4.05
CA ILE A 4 29.77 -14.51 -4.68
C ILE A 4 30.41 -15.88 -4.91
N SER A 5 31.62 -15.92 -5.46
CA SER A 5 32.35 -17.18 -5.67
C SER A 5 32.59 -17.92 -4.35
N GLY A 6 32.97 -17.21 -3.28
CA GLY A 6 33.14 -17.81 -1.96
C GLY A 6 31.83 -18.39 -1.41
N ARG A 7 30.72 -17.68 -1.56
CA ARG A 7 29.39 -18.16 -1.16
C ARG A 7 28.96 -19.38 -1.97
N TYR A 8 29.15 -19.37 -3.28
CA TYR A 8 28.84 -20.50 -4.17
C TYR A 8 29.57 -21.78 -3.73
N GLN A 9 30.87 -21.68 -3.43
CA GLN A 9 31.64 -22.82 -2.93
C GLN A 9 31.12 -23.32 -1.58
N SER A 10 30.73 -22.42 -0.67
CA SER A 10 30.13 -22.81 0.62
C SER A 10 28.78 -23.54 0.48
N LEU A 11 28.09 -23.35 -0.66
CA LEU A 11 26.81 -23.98 -0.97
C LEU A 11 26.98 -25.29 -1.76
N GLY A 12 28.21 -25.82 -1.84
CA GLY A 12 28.53 -27.09 -2.50
C GLY A 12 28.93 -26.97 -3.97
N GLY A 13 29.11 -25.75 -4.49
CA GLY A 13 29.58 -25.52 -5.86
C GLY A 13 28.70 -26.22 -6.90
N LEU A 14 29.33 -26.93 -7.85
CA LEU A 14 28.63 -27.63 -8.93
C LEU A 14 27.67 -28.72 -8.42
N SER A 15 28.01 -29.37 -7.31
CA SER A 15 27.17 -30.38 -6.66
C SER A 15 26.05 -29.77 -5.81
N GLY A 16 26.07 -28.45 -5.62
CA GLY A 16 25.09 -27.70 -4.84
C GLY A 16 23.76 -27.51 -5.57
N TYR A 17 22.76 -27.04 -4.83
CA TYR A 17 21.40 -26.84 -5.35
C TYR A 17 21.29 -25.73 -6.40
N LEU A 18 22.27 -24.82 -6.51
CA LEU A 18 22.28 -23.78 -7.54
C LEU A 18 22.71 -24.30 -8.91
N GLY A 19 23.48 -25.38 -8.98
CA GLY A 19 24.03 -25.92 -10.22
C GLY A 19 25.24 -25.12 -10.74
N ALA A 20 25.51 -25.22 -12.05
CA ALA A 20 26.65 -24.54 -12.67
C ALA A 20 26.44 -23.02 -12.77
N PRO A 21 27.50 -22.20 -12.73
CA PRO A 21 27.41 -20.78 -13.09
C PRO A 21 26.88 -20.64 -14.52
N HIS A 22 25.97 -19.70 -14.72
CA HIS A 22 25.35 -19.40 -16.02
C HIS A 22 25.59 -17.95 -16.38
N GLY A 23 26.88 -17.59 -16.48
CA GLY A 23 27.36 -16.24 -16.74
C GLY A 23 28.31 -15.73 -15.66
N ASP A 24 29.01 -14.65 -15.98
CA ASP A 24 29.92 -13.98 -15.07
C ASP A 24 29.16 -13.12 -14.04
N GLU A 25 29.87 -12.76 -12.97
CA GLU A 25 29.37 -11.80 -11.98
C GLU A 25 29.14 -10.43 -12.64
N GLN A 26 27.93 -9.90 -12.46
CA GLN A 26 27.51 -8.60 -12.96
C GLN A 26 27.35 -7.63 -11.79
N CYS A 27 28.16 -6.58 -11.79
CA CYS A 27 28.14 -5.51 -10.79
C CYS A 27 27.54 -4.21 -11.32
N GLY A 28 27.23 -3.28 -10.42
CA GLY A 28 26.57 -2.01 -10.76
C GLY A 28 25.06 -2.05 -10.62
N LEU A 29 24.54 -3.07 -9.93
CA LEU A 29 23.13 -3.13 -9.53
C LEU A 29 22.81 -2.05 -8.49
N ARG A 30 21.52 -1.84 -8.24
CA ARG A 30 20.99 -0.88 -7.25
C ARG A 30 21.80 -0.90 -5.95
N PHE A 31 22.14 0.28 -5.43
CA PHE A 31 22.96 0.45 -4.21
C PHE A 31 24.35 -0.23 -4.26
N GLY A 32 24.94 -0.38 -5.46
CA GLY A 32 26.28 -0.92 -5.64
C GLY A 32 26.36 -2.44 -5.51
N GLY A 33 25.24 -3.13 -5.75
CA GLY A 33 25.19 -4.59 -5.69
C GLY A 33 25.83 -5.28 -6.89
N CYS A 34 26.09 -6.57 -6.72
CA CYS A 34 26.48 -7.50 -7.77
C CYS A 34 25.57 -8.73 -7.74
N SER A 35 25.43 -9.43 -8.86
CA SER A 35 24.76 -10.72 -8.91
C SER A 35 25.47 -11.66 -9.87
N GLN A 36 25.30 -12.95 -9.66
CA GLN A 36 25.68 -13.98 -10.63
C GLN A 36 24.54 -14.97 -10.80
N GLN A 37 24.23 -15.28 -12.05
CA GLN A 37 23.25 -16.29 -12.41
C GLN A 37 23.88 -17.69 -12.35
N PHE A 38 23.12 -18.65 -11.85
CA PHE A 38 23.40 -20.09 -11.86
C PHE A 38 22.24 -20.82 -12.53
N THR A 39 22.42 -22.10 -12.86
CA THR A 39 21.39 -22.90 -13.56
C THR A 39 20.02 -22.86 -12.87
N ARG A 40 19.97 -22.84 -11.53
CA ARG A 40 18.72 -22.94 -10.74
C ARG A 40 18.46 -21.77 -9.79
N GLY A 41 19.24 -20.70 -9.88
CA GLY A 41 19.08 -19.53 -9.00
C GLY A 41 20.11 -18.45 -9.26
N LYS A 42 20.13 -17.42 -8.41
CA LYS A 42 21.10 -16.33 -8.44
C LYS A 42 21.75 -16.19 -7.06
N ILE A 43 22.98 -15.70 -7.02
CA ILE A 43 23.57 -15.18 -5.78
C ILE A 43 23.70 -13.67 -5.95
N TYR A 44 23.25 -12.92 -4.95
CA TYR A 44 23.41 -11.48 -4.88
C TYR A 44 24.44 -11.13 -3.81
N PHE A 45 25.23 -10.10 -4.08
CA PHE A 45 26.03 -9.37 -3.10
C PHE A 45 25.53 -7.92 -3.05
N ALA A 46 25.27 -7.40 -1.85
CA ALA A 46 25.06 -5.96 -1.66
C ALA A 46 25.55 -5.51 -0.29
N ILE A 47 26.01 -4.26 -0.21
CA ILE A 47 26.45 -3.66 1.05
C ILE A 47 25.28 -3.66 2.04
N GLY A 48 25.53 -4.13 3.27
CA GLY A 48 24.51 -4.27 4.31
C GLY A 48 23.63 -5.52 4.20
N ALA A 49 23.43 -6.09 3.00
CA ALA A 49 22.68 -7.34 2.82
C ALA A 49 23.57 -8.60 2.85
N GLY A 50 24.86 -8.44 2.54
CA GLY A 50 25.81 -9.55 2.46
C GLY A 50 25.69 -10.32 1.14
N THR A 51 26.12 -11.59 1.14
CA THR A 51 26.09 -12.46 -0.05
C THR A 51 25.09 -13.59 0.12
N GLN A 52 23.95 -13.51 -0.58
CA GLN A 52 22.84 -14.44 -0.36
C GLN A 52 22.32 -15.07 -1.65
N PRO A 53 22.01 -16.39 -1.63
CA PRO A 53 21.39 -17.09 -2.75
C PRO A 53 19.88 -16.88 -2.77
N VAL A 54 19.28 -16.82 -3.96
CA VAL A 54 17.83 -16.91 -4.19
C VAL A 54 17.61 -17.93 -5.29
N TRP A 55 16.71 -18.88 -5.09
CA TRP A 55 16.56 -20.03 -5.98
C TRP A 55 15.14 -20.61 -5.95
N GLY A 56 14.86 -21.57 -6.84
CA GLY A 56 13.60 -22.32 -6.82
C GLY A 56 12.34 -21.46 -6.97
N GLY A 57 11.28 -21.85 -6.26
CA GLY A 57 9.97 -21.20 -6.32
C GLY A 57 9.99 -19.77 -5.77
N LEU A 58 10.70 -19.54 -4.65
CA LEU A 58 10.87 -18.20 -4.09
C LEU A 58 11.67 -17.30 -5.02
N GLY A 59 12.75 -17.81 -5.62
CA GLY A 59 13.55 -17.05 -6.60
C GLY A 59 12.80 -16.70 -7.86
N SER A 60 11.99 -17.62 -8.38
CA SER A 60 11.14 -17.35 -9.55
C SER A 60 10.10 -16.27 -9.24
N PHE A 61 9.50 -16.30 -8.04
CA PHE A 61 8.57 -15.25 -7.61
C PHE A 61 9.29 -13.92 -7.41
N TYR A 62 10.44 -13.90 -6.74
CA TYR A 62 11.27 -12.70 -6.56
C TYR A 62 11.65 -12.05 -7.90
N ASP A 63 12.03 -12.85 -8.90
CA ASP A 63 12.35 -12.36 -10.24
C ASP A 63 11.13 -11.79 -10.96
N SER A 64 9.94 -12.36 -10.78
CA SER A 64 8.68 -11.79 -11.28
C SER A 64 8.31 -10.44 -10.63
N ARG A 65 8.97 -10.10 -9.52
CA ARG A 65 8.82 -8.88 -8.72
C ARG A 65 10.03 -7.95 -8.85
N HIS A 66 10.63 -7.94 -10.04
CA HIS A 66 11.77 -7.08 -10.38
C HIS A 66 13.01 -7.28 -9.51
N SER A 67 13.15 -8.45 -8.87
CA SER A 67 14.32 -8.81 -8.08
C SER A 67 14.72 -7.68 -7.09
N GLN A 68 15.98 -7.27 -7.07
CA GLN A 68 16.50 -6.24 -6.17
C GLN A 68 15.98 -4.83 -6.48
N ASP A 69 15.43 -4.64 -7.66
CA ASP A 69 14.87 -3.36 -8.11
C ASP A 69 13.42 -3.17 -7.64
N GLY A 70 12.74 -4.26 -7.26
CA GLY A 70 11.44 -4.24 -6.60
C GLY A 70 11.47 -3.64 -5.20
N VAL A 71 10.29 -3.48 -4.59
CA VAL A 71 10.19 -2.85 -3.25
C VAL A 71 10.88 -3.69 -2.17
N ILE A 72 10.91 -5.01 -2.32
CA ILE A 72 11.36 -5.92 -1.28
C ILE A 72 12.90 -5.86 -1.07
N GLY A 73 13.63 -5.39 -2.09
CA GLY A 73 15.08 -5.19 -2.04
C GLY A 73 15.90 -6.49 -2.07
N TYR A 74 17.18 -6.41 -1.70
CA TYR A 74 18.08 -7.56 -1.73
C TYR A 74 17.75 -8.62 -0.67
N PRO A 75 18.05 -9.91 -0.93
CA PRO A 75 18.00 -10.96 0.10
C PRO A 75 19.03 -10.66 1.21
N VAL A 76 18.60 -10.80 2.47
CA VAL A 76 19.48 -10.63 3.65
C VAL A 76 19.76 -11.95 4.37
N THR A 77 18.99 -13.00 4.06
CA THR A 77 19.24 -14.38 4.50
C THR A 77 19.28 -15.32 3.30
N GLY A 78 19.80 -16.54 3.49
CA GLY A 78 19.44 -17.66 2.62
C GLY A 78 18.02 -18.14 2.89
N GLU A 79 17.49 -18.96 1.99
CA GLU A 79 16.22 -19.66 2.20
C GLU A 79 16.34 -20.70 3.32
N ALA A 80 15.35 -20.75 4.22
CA ALA A 80 15.25 -21.73 5.29
C ALA A 80 13.88 -22.43 5.22
N CYS A 81 13.89 -23.76 5.21
CA CYS A 81 12.68 -24.59 5.14
C CYS A 81 12.47 -25.41 6.41
N ASP A 82 11.21 -25.62 6.77
CA ASP A 82 10.79 -26.56 7.81
C ASP A 82 10.57 -27.98 7.25
N GLY A 83 10.33 -28.95 8.15
CA GLY A 83 10.06 -30.34 7.76
C GLY A 83 8.72 -30.55 7.04
N ALA A 84 7.84 -29.56 7.00
CA ALA A 84 6.57 -29.60 6.28
C ALA A 84 6.69 -29.05 4.83
N GLY A 85 7.87 -28.56 4.46
CA GLY A 85 8.14 -27.98 3.15
C GLY A 85 7.70 -26.52 3.02
N ASN A 86 7.45 -25.82 4.13
CA ASN A 86 7.31 -24.37 4.10
C ASN A 86 8.70 -23.75 4.16
N CYS A 87 8.95 -22.78 3.30
CA CYS A 87 10.24 -22.11 3.21
C CYS A 87 10.07 -20.61 3.42
N SER A 88 11.09 -19.95 3.95
CA SER A 88 11.09 -18.50 4.12
C SER A 88 12.44 -17.91 3.77
N GLN A 89 12.42 -16.70 3.23
CA GLN A 89 13.62 -15.93 2.99
C GLN A 89 13.35 -14.46 3.27
N SER A 90 14.23 -13.85 4.05
CA SER A 90 14.14 -12.43 4.41
C SER A 90 14.93 -11.57 3.43
N PHE A 91 14.38 -10.39 3.17
CA PHE A 91 14.92 -9.37 2.27
C PHE A 91 14.99 -8.03 3.01
N GLN A 92 15.67 -7.04 2.43
CA GLN A 92 15.89 -5.73 3.07
C GLN A 92 14.60 -5.07 3.56
N PHE A 93 13.51 -5.21 2.81
CA PHE A 93 12.24 -4.56 3.10
C PHE A 93 11.06 -5.52 3.14
N GLY A 94 11.29 -6.80 3.42
CA GLY A 94 10.20 -7.76 3.51
C GLY A 94 10.63 -9.21 3.65
N GLN A 95 9.67 -10.11 3.47
CA GLN A 95 9.89 -11.54 3.52
C GLN A 95 9.04 -12.25 2.47
N LEU A 96 9.64 -13.25 1.82
CA LEU A 96 8.91 -14.23 1.03
C LEU A 96 8.73 -15.50 1.85
N GLN A 97 7.52 -16.06 1.81
CA GLN A 97 7.24 -17.37 2.39
C GLN A 97 6.60 -18.28 1.34
N TRP A 98 7.19 -19.44 1.14
CA TRP A 98 6.60 -20.53 0.39
C TRP A 98 5.75 -21.37 1.33
N ILE A 99 4.47 -21.52 1.00
CA ILE A 99 3.56 -22.40 1.73
C ILE A 99 3.29 -23.61 0.85
N ASN A 100 3.54 -24.79 1.41
CA ASN A 100 3.30 -26.03 0.69
C ASN A 100 1.82 -26.15 0.29
N GLY A 101 1.54 -26.26 -1.01
CA GLY A 101 0.20 -26.25 -1.59
C GLY A 101 -0.51 -24.87 -1.61
N GLY A 102 0.08 -23.82 -1.04
CA GLY A 102 -0.53 -22.48 -0.90
C GLY A 102 0.14 -21.36 -1.70
N GLY A 103 1.30 -21.62 -2.31
CA GLY A 103 2.03 -20.63 -3.11
C GLY A 103 2.90 -19.68 -2.27
N VAL A 104 3.22 -18.51 -2.84
CA VAL A 104 4.12 -17.53 -2.22
C VAL A 104 3.33 -16.42 -1.51
N ARG A 105 3.59 -16.21 -0.23
CA ARG A 105 3.18 -14.99 0.49
C ARG A 105 4.25 -13.91 0.33
N TYR A 106 3.82 -12.74 -0.11
CA TYR A 106 4.64 -11.55 -0.32
C TYR A 106 4.35 -10.52 0.77
N MET A 107 5.26 -10.38 1.75
CA MET A 107 5.06 -9.47 2.87
C MET A 107 6.07 -8.32 2.79
N ILE A 108 5.57 -7.09 2.70
CA ILE A 108 6.39 -5.88 2.62
C ILE A 108 6.40 -5.17 3.97
N SER A 109 7.59 -4.90 4.48
CA SER A 109 7.80 -4.09 5.66
C SER A 109 7.52 -2.62 5.37
N THR A 110 6.93 -1.91 6.34
CA THR A 110 6.69 -0.47 6.27
C THR A 110 7.98 0.34 6.06
N ALA A 111 9.15 -0.22 6.40
CA ALA A 111 10.45 0.37 6.10
C ALA A 111 10.70 0.53 4.58
N GLY A 112 10.06 -0.29 3.73
CA GLY A 112 10.19 -0.24 2.28
C GLY A 112 9.31 0.79 1.58
N TYR A 113 8.32 1.38 2.26
CA TYR A 113 7.27 2.18 1.61
C TYR A 113 7.82 3.47 0.98
N CYS A 114 8.52 4.31 1.74
CA CYS A 114 9.12 5.52 1.18
C CYS A 114 10.29 5.23 0.22
N PRO A 115 11.18 4.25 0.48
CA PRO A 115 12.15 3.80 -0.52
C PRO A 115 11.54 3.36 -1.85
N ALA A 116 10.34 2.74 -1.85
CA ALA A 116 9.64 2.35 -3.07
C ALA A 116 9.27 3.55 -3.94
N LEU A 117 8.86 4.67 -3.32
CA LEU A 117 8.58 5.90 -4.04
C LEU A 117 9.85 6.44 -4.72
N ASN A 118 11.00 6.36 -4.03
CA ASN A 118 12.28 6.85 -4.53
C ASN A 118 12.84 5.99 -5.67
N SER A 119 12.60 4.68 -5.65
CA SER A 119 13.10 3.76 -6.67
C SER A 119 12.13 3.54 -7.83
N GLY A 120 10.94 4.15 -7.81
CA GLY A 120 9.90 3.90 -8.81
C GLY A 120 9.26 2.51 -8.70
N ALA A 121 9.39 1.85 -7.54
CA ALA A 121 8.79 0.54 -7.29
C ALA A 121 7.29 0.61 -6.96
N VAL A 122 6.69 1.81 -6.91
CA VAL A 122 5.24 2.00 -6.78
C VAL A 122 4.60 2.00 -8.16
N LYS A 123 3.61 1.11 -8.39
CA LYS A 123 2.93 0.94 -9.68
C LYS A 123 1.99 2.10 -10.04
N TYR A 124 1.46 2.77 -9.02
CA TYR A 124 0.48 3.83 -9.21
C TYR A 124 1.15 5.21 -9.24
N PRO A 125 0.72 6.10 -10.16
CA PRO A 125 1.32 7.41 -10.31
C PRO A 125 1.04 8.29 -9.09
N THR A 126 2.10 8.88 -8.53
CA THR A 126 1.99 9.86 -7.45
C THR A 126 1.98 11.29 -7.95
N ASN A 127 2.09 11.50 -9.27
CA ASN A 127 2.00 12.81 -9.94
C ASN A 127 2.89 13.90 -9.31
N GLY A 128 4.04 13.51 -8.75
CA GLY A 128 4.97 14.43 -8.12
C GLY A 128 4.47 15.07 -6.81
N ALA A 129 3.41 14.52 -6.20
CA ALA A 129 2.85 15.02 -4.95
C ALA A 129 3.93 15.17 -3.86
N GLN A 130 3.94 16.29 -3.15
CA GLN A 130 4.92 16.54 -2.10
C GLN A 130 4.79 15.56 -0.94
N ARG A 131 3.60 14.98 -0.77
CA ARG A 131 3.30 14.03 0.29
C ARG A 131 2.41 12.90 -0.24
N VAL A 132 2.81 11.68 0.10
CA VAL A 132 2.15 10.45 -0.32
C VAL A 132 1.98 9.53 0.88
N SER A 133 0.74 9.13 1.16
CA SER A 133 0.44 8.11 2.16
C SER A 133 0.19 6.77 1.48
N LEU A 134 0.97 5.76 1.85
CA LEU A 134 0.86 4.39 1.38
C LEU A 134 0.07 3.58 2.39
N ALA A 135 -1.18 3.21 2.07
CA ALA A 135 -2.09 2.45 2.91
C ALA A 135 -2.24 1.02 2.36
N VAL A 136 -1.56 0.07 2.98
CA VAL A 136 -1.28 -1.25 2.39
C VAL A 136 -1.84 -2.37 3.26
N ALA A 137 -2.50 -3.34 2.62
CA ALA A 137 -2.86 -4.63 3.23
C ALA A 137 -2.01 -5.77 2.66
N ASP A 138 -1.87 -6.86 3.43
CA ASP A 138 -1.08 -8.03 3.03
C ASP A 138 -1.80 -8.94 2.02
N ALA A 139 -3.14 -8.90 2.01
CA ALA A 139 -3.98 -9.72 1.13
C ALA A 139 -5.31 -9.04 0.82
N TYR A 140 -5.99 -9.44 -0.26
CA TYR A 140 -7.26 -8.82 -0.67
C TYR A 140 -8.36 -8.85 0.39
N ARG A 141 -8.45 -9.94 1.18
CA ARG A 141 -9.45 -10.08 2.25
C ARG A 141 -8.98 -9.58 3.62
N ALA A 142 -7.73 -9.11 3.72
CA ALA A 142 -7.23 -8.54 4.96
C ALA A 142 -7.84 -7.15 5.14
N THR A 143 -8.43 -6.90 6.31
CA THR A 143 -8.94 -5.58 6.66
C THR A 143 -7.89 -4.72 7.34
N GLN A 144 -6.90 -5.30 8.01
CA GLN A 144 -5.83 -4.52 8.63
C GLN A 144 -4.95 -3.86 7.59
N VAL A 145 -4.69 -2.56 7.77
CA VAL A 145 -3.90 -1.71 6.89
C VAL A 145 -2.73 -1.13 7.65
N SER A 146 -1.53 -1.23 7.07
CA SER A 146 -0.38 -0.44 7.50
C SER A 146 -0.28 0.82 6.64
N MET A 147 -0.30 1.99 7.28
CA MET A 147 -0.14 3.27 6.59
C MET A 147 1.20 3.91 6.92
N ILE A 148 1.95 4.36 5.90
CA ILE A 148 3.11 5.24 6.07
C ILE A 148 2.90 6.49 5.23
N THR A 149 3.04 7.64 5.86
CA THR A 149 3.07 8.93 5.18
C THR A 149 4.52 9.30 4.89
N CYS A 150 4.81 9.53 3.62
CA CYS A 150 6.10 9.93 3.12
C CYS A 150 6.03 11.38 2.61
N VAL A 151 7.02 12.19 2.97
CA VAL A 151 7.16 13.57 2.50
C VAL A 151 8.42 13.72 1.66
N ARG A 152 8.31 14.50 0.60
CA ARG A 152 9.42 14.79 -0.30
C ARG A 152 10.34 15.82 0.37
N ARG A 153 11.59 15.43 0.60
CA ARG A 153 12.58 16.28 1.24
C ARG A 153 13.01 17.41 0.28
N PRO A 154 13.05 18.67 0.74
CA PRO A 154 13.65 19.76 -0.02
C PRO A 154 15.14 19.47 -0.32
N GLY A 155 15.59 19.78 -1.53
CA GLY A 155 16.97 19.57 -1.96
C GLY A 155 17.14 18.35 -2.86
N ASP A 156 17.19 17.14 -2.28
CA ASP A 156 17.39 15.89 -3.03
C ASP A 156 16.09 15.34 -3.65
N GLY A 157 14.93 15.84 -3.21
CA GLY A 157 13.63 15.40 -3.70
C GLY A 157 13.28 13.97 -3.33
N GLN A 158 13.97 13.35 -2.36
CA GLN A 158 13.68 12.00 -1.88
C GLN A 158 12.50 12.00 -0.91
N TYR A 159 11.62 11.03 -1.04
CA TYR A 159 10.60 10.71 -0.06
C TYR A 159 11.22 10.07 1.18
N VAL A 160 10.92 10.65 2.33
CA VAL A 160 11.27 10.11 3.64
C VAL A 160 10.04 9.92 4.49
N LYS A 161 10.10 8.96 5.41
CA LYS A 161 9.01 8.70 6.35
C LYS A 161 8.80 9.93 7.22
N GLU A 162 7.57 10.43 7.23
CA GLU A 162 7.11 11.45 8.16
C GLU A 162 6.56 10.77 9.42
N TRP A 163 5.58 9.88 9.26
CA TRP A 163 4.98 9.07 10.34
C TRP A 163 4.22 7.87 9.75
N GLY A 164 3.60 7.07 10.61
CA GLY A 164 2.74 5.95 10.18
C GLY A 164 1.71 5.57 11.22
N ALA A 165 0.73 4.78 10.79
CA ALA A 165 -0.37 4.28 11.62
C ALA A 165 -0.84 2.91 11.16
N ILE A 166 -1.61 2.25 12.02
CA ILE A 166 -2.36 1.03 11.67
C ILE A 166 -3.83 1.40 11.59
N GLY A 167 -4.48 1.01 10.51
CA GLY A 167 -5.90 1.26 10.26
C GLY A 167 -6.62 0.02 9.77
N SER A 168 -7.83 0.23 9.29
CA SER A 168 -8.67 -0.77 8.66
C SER A 168 -9.12 -0.31 7.28
N ALA A 169 -9.11 -1.20 6.29
CA ALA A 169 -9.83 -1.07 5.03
C ALA A 169 -11.30 -1.48 5.21
N GLY A 170 -12.05 -1.51 4.11
CA GLY A 170 -13.41 -2.00 4.10
C GLY A 170 -13.55 -3.45 4.59
N GLU A 171 -14.75 -3.86 5.01
CA GLU A 171 -15.03 -5.21 5.55
C GLU A 171 -14.69 -6.34 4.57
N SER A 172 -14.76 -6.07 3.26
CA SER A 172 -14.35 -7.02 2.22
C SER A 172 -12.87 -6.93 1.85
N GLY A 173 -12.13 -5.97 2.45
CA GLY A 173 -10.75 -5.62 2.15
C GLY A 173 -10.62 -4.73 0.91
N PHE A 174 -9.61 -4.96 0.07
CA PHE A 174 -9.36 -4.18 -1.14
C PHE A 174 -9.94 -4.84 -2.40
N ALA A 175 -10.57 -4.05 -3.26
CA ALA A 175 -10.91 -4.47 -4.62
C ALA A 175 -9.65 -4.62 -5.49
N GLY A 176 -9.73 -5.46 -6.53
CA GLY A 176 -8.66 -5.57 -7.53
C GLY A 176 -8.43 -4.28 -8.31
N PRO A 177 -7.26 -4.09 -8.94
CA PRO A 177 -6.99 -2.93 -9.80
C PRO A 177 -8.06 -2.75 -10.88
N GLY A 178 -8.57 -1.53 -11.04
CA GLY A 178 -9.60 -1.21 -12.04
C GLY A 178 -10.98 -1.82 -11.77
N VAL A 179 -11.15 -2.59 -10.70
CA VAL A 179 -12.45 -3.12 -10.29
C VAL A 179 -13.19 -2.02 -9.52
N ALA A 180 -14.34 -1.62 -10.05
CA ALA A 180 -15.27 -0.76 -9.33
C ALA A 180 -15.62 -1.39 -7.98
N THR A 181 -15.60 -0.61 -6.91
CA THR A 181 -16.06 -1.10 -5.59
C THR A 181 -17.57 -1.28 -5.54
N GLY A 182 -18.28 -0.95 -6.63
CA GLY A 182 -19.73 -1.02 -6.71
C GLY A 182 -20.38 0.00 -5.78
N PRO A 183 -21.70 -0.05 -5.59
CA PRO A 183 -22.30 0.66 -4.48
C PRO A 183 -21.70 0.10 -3.16
N THR A 184 -21.53 0.95 -2.15
CA THR A 184 -20.69 0.68 -0.97
C THR A 184 -21.01 -0.62 -0.22
N TRP A 185 -22.20 -1.21 -0.35
CA TRP A 185 -22.57 -2.50 0.26
C TRP A 185 -21.69 -3.70 -0.16
N GLN A 186 -20.89 -3.61 -1.23
CA GLN A 186 -19.89 -4.65 -1.52
C GLN A 186 -18.70 -4.63 -0.54
N ALA A 187 -18.61 -3.58 0.26
CA ALA A 187 -17.69 -3.41 1.37
C ALA A 187 -16.19 -3.34 1.03
N PHE A 188 -15.84 -3.04 -0.23
CA PHE A 188 -14.44 -2.96 -0.68
C PHE A 188 -13.88 -1.54 -0.65
N SER A 189 -12.65 -1.42 -0.16
CA SER A 189 -11.81 -0.25 -0.43
C SER A 189 -11.23 -0.32 -1.86
N PRO A 190 -11.12 0.80 -2.59
CA PRO A 190 -10.54 0.79 -3.93
C PRO A 190 -9.03 0.57 -3.87
N THR A 191 -8.47 -0.03 -4.92
CA THR A 191 -7.03 -0.05 -5.15
C THR A 191 -6.66 1.04 -6.15
N GLY A 192 -5.68 1.88 -5.82
CA GLY A 192 -5.20 2.92 -6.72
C GLY A 192 -4.44 4.05 -6.04
N SER A 193 -4.32 5.18 -6.75
CA SER A 193 -3.79 6.42 -6.21
C SER A 193 -4.80 7.53 -6.35
N PHE A 194 -5.08 8.24 -5.26
CA PHE A 194 -6.14 9.22 -5.16
C PHE A 194 -5.64 10.46 -4.42
N THR A 195 -6.00 11.64 -4.90
CA THR A 195 -5.80 12.89 -4.18
C THR A 195 -6.71 12.98 -2.96
N VAL A 196 -6.30 13.79 -2.00
CA VAL A 196 -7.17 14.36 -0.98
C VAL A 196 -7.25 15.87 -1.20
N THR A 197 -8.46 16.42 -1.15
CA THR A 197 -8.70 17.84 -1.44
C THR A 197 -9.61 18.52 -0.42
N GLU A 198 -10.45 17.75 0.27
CA GLU A 198 -11.40 18.28 1.24
C GLU A 198 -11.55 17.34 2.44
N ALA A 199 -11.94 17.95 3.55
CA ALA A 199 -12.18 17.32 4.83
C ALA A 199 -13.55 17.74 5.36
N PHE A 200 -14.08 16.99 6.31
CA PHE A 200 -15.35 17.26 6.95
C PHE A 200 -15.35 16.84 8.43
N GLY A 201 -16.39 17.24 9.16
CA GLY A 201 -16.64 16.77 10.52
C GLY A 201 -17.45 17.77 11.34
N LEU A 202 -17.41 17.63 12.66
CA LEU A 202 -18.17 18.50 13.58
C LEU A 202 -17.48 19.84 13.89
N GLY A 203 -16.28 20.07 13.37
CA GLY A 203 -15.53 21.32 13.53
C GLY A 203 -14.08 21.17 13.10
N ASN A 204 -13.51 22.21 12.47
CA ASN A 204 -12.19 22.13 11.84
C ASN A 204 -11.09 21.82 12.89
N PRO A 205 -10.36 20.69 12.77
CA PRO A 205 -9.33 20.28 13.72
C PRO A 205 -7.97 20.99 13.55
N GLY A 206 -7.93 22.04 12.71
CA GLY A 206 -6.71 22.73 12.28
C GLY A 206 -6.14 22.23 10.96
N THR A 207 -6.99 21.70 10.05
CA THR A 207 -6.55 21.27 8.72
C THR A 207 -6.43 22.45 7.76
N ALA A 208 -5.48 22.35 6.82
CA ALA A 208 -5.35 23.26 5.69
C ALA A 208 -6.23 22.86 4.48
N LEU A 209 -6.83 21.66 4.50
CA LEU A 209 -7.78 21.24 3.47
C LEU A 209 -9.06 22.10 3.54
N SER A 210 -9.76 22.22 2.40
CA SER A 210 -11.12 22.76 2.41
C SER A 210 -11.96 21.96 3.40
N TYR A 211 -12.58 22.63 4.38
CA TYR A 211 -13.26 21.97 5.48
C TYR A 211 -14.76 22.22 5.46
N ARG A 212 -15.53 21.14 5.53
CA ARG A 212 -16.99 21.18 5.64
C ARG A 212 -17.45 20.81 7.05
N THR A 213 -18.01 21.79 7.76
CA THR A 213 -18.73 21.52 9.00
C THR A 213 -20.06 20.84 8.69
N LEU A 214 -20.24 19.63 9.20
CA LEU A 214 -21.46 18.85 9.02
C LEU A 214 -22.61 19.45 9.83
N ASN A 215 -23.83 19.28 9.32
CA ASN A 215 -25.08 19.65 9.97
C ASN A 215 -26.13 18.53 9.75
N GLN A 216 -27.30 18.62 10.37
CA GLN A 216 -28.34 17.57 10.32
C GLN A 216 -28.82 17.18 8.90
N PHE A 217 -28.61 18.06 7.91
CA PHE A 217 -28.97 17.84 6.52
C PHE A 217 -27.82 17.25 5.67
N SER A 218 -26.60 17.16 6.21
CA SER A 218 -25.43 16.68 5.47
C SER A 218 -25.59 15.25 4.96
N ARG A 219 -25.52 15.08 3.64
CA ARG A 219 -25.58 13.79 2.95
C ARG A 219 -24.44 13.64 1.94
N TRP A 220 -24.06 12.39 1.68
CA TRP A 220 -23.25 12.04 0.52
C TRP A 220 -24.07 11.21 -0.46
N GLY A 221 -24.13 11.61 -1.74
CA GLY A 221 -25.01 10.97 -2.71
C GLY A 221 -24.55 9.56 -3.08
N GLY A 222 -25.42 8.59 -2.84
CA GLY A 222 -25.29 7.21 -3.31
C GLY A 222 -26.33 6.85 -4.38
N ARG A 223 -27.43 7.61 -4.47
CA ARG A 223 -28.44 7.42 -5.52
C ARG A 223 -27.90 7.83 -6.90
N LEU A 224 -28.33 7.12 -7.94
CA LEU A 224 -27.93 7.34 -9.33
C LEU A 224 -28.62 8.58 -9.92
N ASN A 225 -28.18 9.75 -9.48
CA ASN A 225 -28.69 11.06 -9.90
C ASN A 225 -27.55 12.10 -9.90
N ALA A 226 -27.88 13.37 -10.10
CA ALA A 226 -26.91 14.46 -10.18
C ALA A 226 -25.99 14.60 -8.95
N ASN A 227 -26.41 14.11 -7.77
CA ASN A 227 -25.64 14.19 -6.53
C ASN A 227 -24.74 12.97 -6.28
N TYR A 228 -24.74 11.96 -7.17
CA TYR A 228 -23.95 10.75 -6.96
C TYR A 228 -22.47 11.08 -6.72
N ASN A 229 -21.92 10.47 -5.68
CA ASN A 229 -20.57 10.67 -5.17
C ASN A 229 -20.18 12.13 -4.85
N GLN A 230 -21.17 12.91 -4.38
CA GLN A 230 -20.99 14.31 -4.00
C GLN A 230 -21.73 14.64 -2.69
N TYR A 231 -21.24 15.65 -1.98
CA TYR A 231 -21.97 16.23 -0.86
C TYR A 231 -23.22 16.96 -1.35
N PHE A 232 -24.32 16.80 -0.63
CA PHE A 232 -25.51 17.64 -0.77
C PHE A 232 -26.26 17.72 0.58
N GLU A 233 -27.26 18.59 0.65
CA GLU A 233 -28.09 18.73 1.85
C GLU A 233 -29.51 18.23 1.60
N SER A 234 -30.04 17.45 2.54
CA SER A 234 -31.40 16.91 2.49
C SER A 234 -31.89 16.56 3.89
N SER A 235 -33.15 16.86 4.16
CA SER A 235 -33.86 16.39 5.36
C SER A 235 -34.28 14.93 5.25
N SER A 236 -34.40 14.39 4.03
CA SER A 236 -34.72 12.98 3.81
C SER A 236 -33.48 12.10 4.01
N ASP A 237 -33.68 10.95 4.64
CA ASP A 237 -32.70 9.88 4.76
C ASP A 237 -33.11 8.74 3.82
N ILE A 238 -32.48 8.67 2.65
CA ILE A 238 -32.87 7.77 1.56
C ILE A 238 -31.65 6.95 1.17
N PHE A 239 -31.71 5.65 1.44
CA PHE A 239 -30.68 4.73 0.98
C PHE A 239 -30.57 4.74 -0.55
N PRO A 240 -29.35 4.71 -1.13
CA PRO A 240 -28.05 4.55 -0.47
C PRO A 240 -27.30 5.86 -0.20
N ASP A 241 -27.98 7.02 -0.13
CA ASP A 241 -27.31 8.24 0.30
C ASP A 241 -26.81 8.09 1.74
N GLU A 242 -25.59 8.54 2.00
CA GLU A 242 -24.97 8.37 3.29
C GLU A 242 -25.30 9.54 4.21
N ASN A 243 -25.90 9.23 5.37
CA ASN A 243 -26.25 10.22 6.38
C ASN A 243 -25.02 10.63 7.21
N MET A 244 -24.21 11.53 6.65
CA MET A 244 -22.94 11.93 7.25
C MET A 244 -23.08 12.48 8.67
N TRP A 245 -24.16 13.21 8.96
CA TRP A 245 -24.46 13.71 10.30
C TRP A 245 -24.70 12.59 11.29
N TYR A 246 -25.53 11.62 10.93
CA TYR A 246 -25.77 10.44 11.77
C TYR A 246 -24.46 9.72 12.12
N PHE A 247 -23.59 9.47 11.13
CA PHE A 247 -22.28 8.84 11.35
C PHE A 247 -21.32 9.70 12.21
N ALA A 248 -21.47 11.03 12.18
CA ALA A 248 -20.67 11.93 13.00
C ALA A 248 -21.13 11.98 14.47
N THR A 249 -22.44 11.92 14.71
CA THR A 249 -23.04 12.10 16.05
C THR A 249 -23.41 10.79 16.74
N ARG A 250 -23.46 9.66 16.03
CA ARG A 250 -23.70 8.34 16.65
C ARG A 250 -22.55 7.94 17.59
N PRO A 251 -22.76 7.00 18.53
CA PRO A 251 -21.77 6.67 19.57
C PRO A 251 -20.40 6.19 19.07
N THR A 252 -20.33 5.63 17.86
CA THR A 252 -19.06 5.20 17.26
C THR A 252 -18.26 6.35 16.67
N HIS A 253 -18.88 7.52 16.44
CA HIS A 253 -18.22 8.76 16.03
C HIS A 253 -17.36 8.67 14.75
N ASP A 254 -17.70 7.76 13.83
CA ASP A 254 -16.88 7.48 12.65
C ASP A 254 -16.57 8.76 11.86
N TYR A 255 -17.58 9.61 11.63
CA TYR A 255 -17.47 10.86 10.85
C TYR A 255 -17.37 12.11 11.72
N ARG A 256 -16.98 11.95 13.00
CA ARG A 256 -16.67 13.10 13.85
C ARG A 256 -15.62 14.00 13.20
N GLN A 257 -14.69 13.37 12.48
CA GLN A 257 -13.79 13.95 11.52
C GLN A 257 -13.62 13.00 10.33
N GLY A 258 -13.33 13.53 9.16
CA GLY A 258 -13.00 12.71 7.99
C GLY A 258 -12.35 13.49 6.87
N VAL A 259 -11.70 12.76 5.96
CA VAL A 259 -11.08 13.29 4.74
C VAL A 259 -11.68 12.55 3.54
N VAL A 260 -11.98 13.30 2.48
CA VAL A 260 -12.47 12.72 1.24
C VAL A 260 -11.31 12.18 0.41
N ILE A 261 -11.40 10.90 0.03
CA ILE A 261 -10.49 10.27 -0.93
C ILE A 261 -11.14 10.39 -2.31
N ASN A 262 -10.43 10.96 -3.28
CA ASN A 262 -10.99 11.27 -4.61
C ASN A 262 -11.09 10.04 -5.54
N TYR A 263 -11.66 8.96 -5.02
CA TYR A 263 -12.05 7.79 -5.81
C TYR A 263 -13.37 8.05 -6.54
N ASN A 264 -13.41 7.77 -7.84
CA ASN A 264 -14.58 7.95 -8.71
C ASN A 264 -15.15 9.38 -8.68
N ARG A 265 -14.27 10.38 -8.59
CA ARG A 265 -14.65 11.80 -8.57
C ARG A 265 -13.49 12.73 -8.93
N PRO A 266 -13.79 13.99 -9.31
CA PRO A 266 -12.77 15.00 -9.54
C PRO A 266 -11.93 15.27 -8.28
N PRO A 267 -10.65 15.65 -8.44
CA PRO A 267 -9.98 15.93 -9.72
C PRO A 267 -9.40 14.70 -10.42
N ASP A 268 -9.36 13.53 -9.79
CA ASP A 268 -8.66 12.36 -10.36
C ASP A 268 -9.43 11.66 -11.50
N SER A 269 -10.77 11.76 -11.52
CA SER A 269 -11.60 11.14 -12.56
C SER A 269 -12.98 11.80 -12.69
N PRO A 270 -13.67 11.67 -13.83
CA PRO A 270 -15.11 11.92 -13.89
C PRO A 270 -15.87 10.95 -12.99
N ILE A 271 -17.04 11.38 -12.49
CA ILE A 271 -17.92 10.51 -11.71
C ILE A 271 -18.59 9.50 -12.66
N VAL A 272 -18.42 8.21 -12.37
CA VAL A 272 -19.09 7.11 -13.07
C VAL A 272 -20.11 6.47 -12.13
N MET A 273 -21.37 6.46 -12.53
CA MET A 273 -22.46 5.82 -11.78
C MET A 273 -22.15 4.34 -11.51
N ASN A 274 -22.43 3.87 -10.29
CA ASN A 274 -22.12 2.51 -9.80
C ASN A 274 -20.63 2.13 -9.72
N ALA A 275 -19.68 3.02 -10.03
CA ALA A 275 -18.27 2.71 -9.85
C ALA A 275 -17.81 2.78 -8.38
N GLY A 276 -18.63 3.37 -7.51
CA GLY A 276 -18.40 3.50 -6.06
C GLY A 276 -18.53 4.93 -5.58
N PHE A 277 -18.87 5.11 -4.31
CA PHE A 277 -19.08 6.42 -3.73
C PHE A 277 -18.64 6.44 -2.26
N ALA A 278 -18.51 7.64 -1.69
CA ALA A 278 -18.25 7.86 -0.27
C ALA A 278 -17.02 7.10 0.27
N ILE A 279 -15.91 7.12 -0.45
CA ILE A 279 -14.65 6.58 0.06
C ILE A 279 -13.94 7.68 0.84
N PHE A 280 -13.86 7.49 2.16
CA PHE A 280 -13.26 8.45 3.08
C PHE A 280 -12.11 7.83 3.86
N MET A 281 -11.34 8.71 4.50
CA MET A 281 -10.51 8.38 5.66
C MET A 281 -11.20 8.92 6.91
N HIS A 282 -11.52 8.08 7.90
CA HIS A 282 -12.32 8.50 9.06
C HIS A 282 -11.85 7.84 10.38
N GLY A 283 -12.48 8.25 11.50
CA GLY A 283 -12.11 7.83 12.86
C GLY A 283 -12.68 6.45 13.22
N ASN A 284 -12.54 6.00 14.47
CA ASN A 284 -13.01 4.67 14.91
C ASN A 284 -12.44 3.52 14.07
N ASN A 285 -11.21 3.07 14.38
CA ASN A 285 -10.48 2.02 13.67
C ASN A 285 -11.17 0.65 13.68
N LYS A 286 -12.19 0.52 12.85
CA LYS A 286 -12.97 -0.67 12.58
C LYS A 286 -13.28 -0.71 11.09
N PRO A 287 -13.27 -1.90 10.45
CA PRO A 287 -13.68 -2.01 9.07
C PRO A 287 -15.09 -1.46 8.86
N THR A 288 -15.27 -0.71 7.77
CA THR A 288 -16.57 -0.19 7.31
C THR A 288 -16.81 -0.63 5.88
N TRP A 289 -17.77 -0.05 5.16
CA TRP A 289 -18.14 -0.51 3.82
C TRP A 289 -17.15 -0.13 2.69
N GLY A 290 -16.00 0.48 2.99
CA GLY A 290 -15.00 0.75 1.94
C GLY A 290 -14.04 1.87 2.26
N CYS A 291 -14.33 2.66 3.28
CA CYS A 291 -13.43 3.68 3.77
C CYS A 291 -12.16 3.08 4.39
N LEU A 292 -11.16 3.94 4.54
CA LEU A 292 -10.06 3.69 5.47
C LEU A 292 -10.44 4.24 6.85
N ALA A 293 -10.37 3.41 7.88
CA ALA A 293 -10.65 3.80 9.26
C ALA A 293 -9.37 3.77 10.11
N PHE A 294 -9.15 4.81 10.90
CA PHE A 294 -7.98 4.95 11.78
C PHE A 294 -8.42 5.36 13.19
N ASN A 295 -7.49 5.31 14.14
CA ASN A 295 -7.76 5.89 15.46
C ASN A 295 -7.81 7.42 15.33
N ASP A 296 -8.65 8.07 16.14
CA ASP A 296 -8.83 9.53 16.09
C ASP A 296 -7.51 10.32 16.15
N PRO A 297 -6.51 9.98 16.99
CA PRO A 297 -5.24 10.71 16.99
C PRO A 297 -4.48 10.63 15.65
N ASP A 298 -4.51 9.47 14.99
CA ASP A 298 -3.82 9.25 13.71
C ASP A 298 -4.54 9.99 12.57
N LEU A 299 -5.88 9.96 12.56
CA LEU A 299 -6.69 10.75 11.63
C LEU A 299 -6.44 12.25 11.81
N LEU A 300 -6.48 12.73 13.06
CA LEU A 300 -6.24 14.14 13.35
C LEU A 300 -4.83 14.57 12.97
N GLN A 301 -3.83 13.69 13.17
CA GLN A 301 -2.47 13.93 12.69
C GLN A 301 -2.45 14.06 11.17
N PHE A 302 -3.09 13.15 10.44
CA PHE A 302 -3.21 13.25 8.97
C PHE A 302 -3.86 14.57 8.56
N MET A 303 -5.02 14.91 9.12
CA MET A 303 -5.78 16.10 8.74
C MET A 303 -5.00 17.41 8.97
N ARG A 304 -4.31 17.54 10.10
CA ARG A 304 -3.55 18.76 10.44
C ARG A 304 -2.33 18.99 9.54
N THR A 305 -1.85 17.93 8.90
CA THR A 305 -0.61 17.96 8.12
C THR A 305 -0.84 17.78 6.62
N ALA A 306 -2.04 17.34 6.21
CA ALA A 306 -2.43 17.18 4.82
C ALA A 306 -2.64 18.53 4.12
N GLN A 307 -2.25 18.58 2.85
CA GLN A 307 -2.48 19.68 1.92
C GLN A 307 -3.28 19.21 0.71
N ALA A 308 -3.98 20.14 0.05
CA ALA A 308 -4.73 19.80 -1.15
C ALA A 308 -3.77 19.35 -2.26
N GLY A 309 -4.02 18.17 -2.83
CA GLY A 309 -3.14 17.56 -3.83
C GLY A 309 -2.18 16.51 -3.27
N ASP A 310 -2.11 16.34 -1.94
CA ASP A 310 -1.53 15.15 -1.34
C ASP A 310 -2.23 13.89 -1.86
N ARG A 311 -1.50 12.78 -1.93
CA ARG A 311 -2.04 11.53 -2.46
C ARG A 311 -2.03 10.40 -1.46
N ILE A 312 -3.04 9.55 -1.56
CA ILE A 312 -3.09 8.25 -0.90
C ILE A 312 -2.94 7.19 -2.00
N VAL A 313 -1.94 6.34 -1.87
CA VAL A 313 -1.81 5.11 -2.65
C VAL A 313 -2.28 3.98 -1.75
N MET A 314 -3.32 3.26 -2.14
CA MET A 314 -3.96 2.24 -1.31
C MET A 314 -4.23 0.96 -2.07
N GLY A 315 -4.08 -0.19 -1.41
CA GLY A 315 -4.26 -1.51 -2.03
C GLY A 315 -3.52 -2.63 -1.31
N VAL A 316 -3.41 -3.78 -1.98
CA VAL A 316 -2.61 -4.91 -1.51
C VAL A 316 -1.14 -4.75 -1.90
N GLY A 317 -0.21 -5.12 -1.02
CA GLY A 317 1.23 -4.91 -1.20
C GLY A 317 1.77 -5.34 -2.58
N TYR A 318 1.42 -6.55 -3.04
CA TYR A 318 1.86 -7.04 -4.35
C TYR A 318 1.17 -6.37 -5.54
N GLU A 319 0.07 -5.65 -5.34
CA GLU A 319 -0.64 -4.88 -6.38
C GLU A 319 -0.17 -3.43 -6.47
N ILE A 320 0.33 -2.86 -5.38
CA ILE A 320 0.81 -1.48 -5.37
C ILE A 320 2.30 -1.37 -5.64
N PHE A 321 3.06 -2.44 -5.37
CA PHE A 321 4.50 -2.48 -5.57
C PHE A 321 4.92 -3.49 -6.66
N TRP A 322 6.01 -3.16 -7.35
CA TRP A 322 6.79 -4.09 -8.17
C TRP A 322 7.58 -5.05 -7.29
#